data_AF-A0A919LNE4-F1
#
_entry.id   AF-A0A919LNE4-F1
#
_cell.length_a   1.000
_cell.length_b   1.000
_cell.length_c   1.000
_cell.angle_alpha   90.00
_cell.angle_beta   90.00
_cell.angle_gamma   90.00
#
_symmetry.space_group_name_H-M   'P 1'
#
loop_
_entity.id
_entity.type
_entity.pdbx_description
1 polymer ?
#
loop_
_entity_poly.entity_id
_entity_poly.type
_entity_poly.pdbx_seq_one_letter_code
_entity_poly.pdbx_strand_id
1 'polypeptide(L)' 'MAKRSAAPTSTPPWPAPGPQSVKAFKLTCNGNPAYLTEMQISLNAATINAPLATSAFLPQPHPGNCGAQFILDKVGH' A
#
# COMPACT_ATOMS: atom_id res chain seq x y z
N MET A 1 -27.70 14.88 33.34
CA MET A 1 -27.96 14.01 32.17
C MET A 1 -26.91 14.31 31.10
N ALA A 2 -25.84 13.52 31.02
CA ALA A 2 -24.74 13.73 30.08
C ALA A 2 -24.93 12.82 28.86
N LYS A 3 -25.26 13.40 27.71
CA LYS A 3 -25.32 12.69 26.43
C LYS A 3 -23.92 12.70 25.82
N ARG A 4 -23.12 11.64 26.05
CA ARG A 4 -21.88 11.41 25.31
C ARG A 4 -22.25 10.81 23.96
N SER A 5 -22.25 11.63 22.92
CA SER A 5 -22.22 11.14 21.53
C SER A 5 -20.85 10.49 21.29
N ALA A 6 -20.83 9.17 21.15
CA ALA A 6 -19.68 8.46 20.61
C ALA A 6 -19.68 8.62 19.09
N ALA A 7 -18.60 9.16 18.54
CA ALA A 7 -18.37 9.22 17.10
C ALA A 7 -18.10 7.80 16.56
N PRO A 8 -18.57 7.44 15.35
CA PRO A 8 -18.25 6.16 14.74
C PRO A 8 -16.77 6.12 14.35
N THR A 9 -16.00 5.26 15.00
CA THR A 9 -14.63 4.92 14.61
C THR A 9 -14.68 4.18 13.27
N SER A 10 -14.33 4.85 12.19
CA SER A 10 -14.34 4.34 10.82
C SER A 10 -13.14 3.45 10.48
N THR A 11 -12.61 2.69 11.43
CA THR A 11 -11.53 1.73 11.17
C THR A 11 -12.11 0.52 10.44
N PRO A 12 -11.68 0.21 9.20
CA PRO A 12 -12.15 -0.97 8.48
C PRO A 12 -11.79 -2.24 9.27
N PRO A 13 -12.62 -3.30 9.24
CA PRO A 13 -12.39 -4.53 10.01
C PRO A 13 -11.26 -5.42 9.48
N TRP A 14 -10.46 -4.93 8.53
CA TRP A 14 -9.37 -5.67 7.92
C TRP A 14 -8.02 -5.11 8.39
N PRO A 15 -7.03 -5.95 8.72
CA PRO A 15 -5.70 -5.48 9.08
C PRO A 15 -5.08 -4.80 7.86
N ALA A 16 -5.06 -3.46 7.86
CA ALA A 16 -4.24 -2.70 6.93
C ALA A 16 -2.76 -3.05 7.21
N PRO A 17 -1.92 -3.18 6.17
CA PRO A 17 -0.49 -3.41 6.35
C PRO A 17 0.09 -2.31 7.25
N GLY A 18 0.74 -2.68 8.35
CA GLY A 18 1.34 -1.71 9.28
C GLY A 18 2.44 -0.86 8.61
N PRO A 19 2.94 0.20 9.25
CA PRO A 19 3.91 1.12 8.64
C PRO A 19 5.21 0.46 8.14
N GLN A 20 5.57 -0.71 8.67
CA GLN A 20 6.71 -1.49 8.17
C GLN A 20 6.40 -2.19 6.84
N SER A 21 5.15 -2.59 6.61
CA SER A 21 4.71 -3.24 5.38
C SER A 21 4.72 -2.30 4.18
N VAL A 22 4.64 -0.98 4.39
CA VAL A 22 4.73 0.02 3.31
C VAL A 22 6.06 -0.08 2.56
N LYS A 23 7.15 -0.46 3.24
CA LYS A 23 8.46 -0.66 2.62
C LYS A 23 8.58 -1.92 1.77
N ALA A 24 7.55 -2.78 1.76
CA ALA A 24 7.51 -3.95 0.88
C ALA A 24 7.00 -3.60 -0.53
N PHE A 25 6.49 -2.37 -0.73
CA PHE A 25 5.99 -1.91 -2.01
C PHE A 25 7.06 -1.15 -2.77
N LYS A 26 7.27 -1.54 -4.02
CA LYS A 26 8.07 -0.81 -5.00
C LYS A 26 7.16 -0.32 -6.12
N LEU A 27 7.12 0.98 -6.34
CA LEU A 27 6.29 1.62 -7.36
C LEU A 27 7.15 2.02 -8.56
N THR A 28 6.82 1.49 -9.73
CA THR A 28 7.46 1.85 -10.98
C THR A 28 6.53 2.81 -11.72
N CYS A 29 7.07 3.96 -12.10
CA CYS A 29 6.40 4.98 -12.89
C CYS A 29 7.17 5.27 -14.18
N ASN A 30 6.47 5.85 -15.13
CA ASN A 30 7.03 6.30 -16.40
C ASN A 30 6.51 7.70 -16.76
N GLY A 31 7.12 8.35 -17.76
CA GLY A 31 6.70 9.66 -18.27
C GLY A 31 7.07 10.85 -17.38
N ASN A 32 6.71 12.04 -17.85
CA ASN A 32 6.85 13.31 -17.12
C ASN A 32 5.66 14.23 -17.46
N PRO A 33 4.67 14.41 -16.55
CA PRO A 33 4.64 13.96 -15.16
C PRO A 33 4.61 12.43 -15.01
N ALA A 34 5.21 11.91 -13.93
CA ALA A 34 5.33 10.48 -13.70
C ALA A 34 3.95 9.83 -13.46
N TYR A 35 3.62 8.80 -14.21
CA TYR A 35 2.40 7.99 -14.06
C TYR A 35 2.74 6.54 -13.68
N LEU A 36 1.93 5.92 -12.83
CA LEU A 36 2.16 4.57 -12.30
C LEU A 36 2.01 3.52 -13.41
N THR A 37 3.02 2.68 -13.59
CA THR A 37 3.02 1.57 -14.56
C THR A 37 3.08 0.19 -13.91
N GLU A 38 3.69 0.06 -12.73
CA GLU A 38 3.77 -1.22 -12.03
C GLU A 38 3.85 -1.05 -10.51
N MET A 39 3.27 -2.01 -9.78
CA MET A 39 3.42 -2.17 -8.34
C MET A 39 3.99 -3.56 -8.04
N GLN A 40 5.19 -3.60 -7.45
CA GLN A 40 5.80 -4.84 -6.96
C GLN A 40 5.61 -4.92 -5.44
N ILE A 41 5.15 -6.07 -4.96
CA ILE A 41 4.90 -6.33 -3.54
C ILE A 41 5.79 -7.48 -3.10
N SER A 42 6.71 -7.21 -2.18
CA SER A 42 7.63 -8.21 -1.66
C SER A 42 7.00 -8.99 -0.51
N LEU A 43 6.87 -10.30 -0.70
CA LEU A 43 6.24 -11.21 0.24
C LEU A 43 7.24 -12.23 0.79
N ASN A 44 7.02 -12.67 2.03
CA ASN A 44 7.71 -13.80 2.60
C ASN A 44 7.21 -15.09 1.94
N ALA A 45 8.12 -15.85 1.31
CA ALA A 45 7.81 -17.08 0.62
C ALA A 45 7.08 -18.11 1.52
N ALA A 46 7.37 -18.14 2.82
CA ALA A 46 6.69 -19.02 3.77
C ALA A 46 5.19 -18.73 3.92
N THR A 47 4.73 -17.56 3.49
CA THR A 47 3.34 -17.08 3.64
C THR A 47 2.56 -17.00 2.32
N ILE A 48 3.18 -17.40 1.19
CA ILE A 48 2.63 -17.15 -0.15
C ILE A 48 1.27 -17.80 -0.42
N ASN A 49 1.00 -18.95 0.23
CA ASN A 49 -0.24 -19.70 0.07
C ASN A 49 -1.32 -19.33 1.11
N ALA A 50 -1.04 -18.38 1.99
CA ALA A 50 -1.98 -17.90 2.99
C ALA A 50 -2.60 -16.55 2.56
N PRO A 51 -3.76 -16.17 3.10
CA PRO A 51 -4.29 -14.83 2.92
C PRO A 51 -3.27 -13.76 3.33
N LEU A 52 -3.22 -12.65 2.59
CA LEU A 52 -2.32 -11.54 2.89
C LEU A 52 -2.59 -10.98 4.29
N ALA A 53 -1.57 -11.01 5.13
CA ALA A 53 -1.56 -10.45 6.48
C ALA A 53 -0.32 -9.57 6.67
N THR A 54 -0.28 -8.79 7.74
CA THR A 54 0.85 -7.89 8.04
C THR A 54 2.21 -8.62 8.10
N SER A 55 2.21 -9.87 8.53
CA SER A 55 3.38 -10.76 8.60
C SER A 55 3.87 -11.28 7.25
N ALA A 56 3.04 -11.17 6.20
CA ALA A 56 3.40 -11.65 4.87
C ALA A 56 4.34 -10.68 4.13
N PHE A 57 4.37 -9.40 4.53
CA PHE A 57 5.17 -8.38 3.85
C PHE A 57 6.64 -8.45 4.27
N LEU A 58 7.52 -8.42 3.26
CA LEU A 58 8.97 -8.39 3.45
C LEU A 58 9.49 -6.99 3.05
N PRO A 59 9.96 -6.15 3.99
CA PRO A 59 10.51 -4.84 3.68
C PRO A 59 11.70 -4.92 2.71
N GLN A 60 11.73 -4.03 1.71
CA GLN A 60 12.81 -3.96 0.73
C GLN A 60 13.40 -2.53 0.66
N PRO A 61 14.72 -2.37 0.40
CA PRO A 61 15.35 -1.05 0.42
C PRO A 61 15.00 -0.16 -0.79
N HIS A 62 14.34 -0.69 -1.83
CA HIS A 62 14.11 0.04 -3.08
C HIS A 62 12.63 0.42 -3.24
N PRO A 63 12.23 1.69 -2.98
CA PRO A 63 10.84 2.12 -3.09
C PRO A 63 10.35 2.30 -4.54
N GLY A 64 11.27 2.31 -5.52
CA GLY A 64 10.97 2.51 -6.94
C GLY A 64 11.32 3.92 -7.44
N ASN A 65 10.74 4.35 -8.56
CA ASN A 65 11.11 5.60 -9.25
C ASN A 65 9.95 6.63 -9.37
N CYS A 66 8.82 6.40 -8.70
CA CYS A 66 7.64 7.27 -8.77
C CYS A 66 7.73 8.65 -8.09
N GLY A 67 8.83 8.94 -7.38
CA GLY A 67 8.97 10.19 -6.62
C GLY A 67 7.94 10.33 -5.49
N ALA A 68 7.75 11.54 -4.96
CA ALA A 68 6.81 11.81 -3.87
C ALA A 68 5.35 11.94 -4.35
N GLN A 69 5.14 12.24 -5.63
CA GLN A 69 3.83 12.44 -6.25
C GLN A 69 3.87 11.85 -7.66
N PHE A 70 2.83 11.12 -8.02
CA PHE A 70 2.67 10.49 -9.32
C PHE A 70 1.18 10.38 -9.66
N ILE A 71 0.90 10.15 -10.94
CA ILE A 71 -0.46 10.06 -11.48
C ILE A 71 -0.89 8.58 -11.49
N LEU A 72 -2.12 8.32 -11.03
CA LEU A 72 -2.80 7.07 -11.34
C LEU A 72 -3.42 7.23 -12.73
N ASP A 73 -2.84 6.54 -13.71
CA ASP A 73 -3.22 6.70 -15.11
C ASP A 73 -4.69 6.31 -15.33
N LYS A 74 -5.35 7.03 -16.23
CA LYS A 74 -6.73 6.73 -16.63
C LYS A 74 -6.70 5.88 -17.90
N VAL A 75 -7.68 5.02 -18.08
CA VAL A 75 -7.82 4.27 -19.33
C VAL A 75 -8.14 5.21 -20.51
N GLY A 76 -7.34 5.14 -21.59
CA GLY A 76 -7.52 5.87 -22.86
C GLY A 76 -6.35 6.80 -23.22
N HIS A 77 -5.91 6.76 -24.49
CA HIS A 77 -4.81 7.58 -25.05
C HIS A 77 -5.33 8.65 -26.01
#